data_AF-A0A7K3ITV9-F1
#
_entry.id   AF-A0A7K3ITV9-F1
#
_cell.length_a   1.000
_cell.length_b   1.000
_cell.length_c   1.000
_cell.angle_alpha   90.00
_cell.angle_beta   90.00
_cell.angle_gamma   90.00
#
_symmetry.space_group_name_H-M   'P 1'
#
loop_
_entity.id
_entity.type
_entity.pdbx_description
1 polymer ?
#
loop_
_entity_poly.entity_id
_entity_poly.type
_entity_poly.pdbx_seq_one_letter_code
_entity_poly.pdbx_strand_id
1 'polypeptide(L)'
;MNSQPDTRNKYFNLYKENIGKILPDSSPFINSFREPAIEKFLELGIPTRKHEAYRYTELNTFFSLDFKNYFIPGEKDFIKAEEFRCDVADLDTHGLVLLNGFYPTISDKLRRLPGGIWIGSLNEAAKEFPDKIKDHYNRYTNGNNDGLVHLNTAL
;
A
#
# COMPACT_ATOMS: atom_id res chain seq x y z
N MET A 1 24.98 9.85 15.44
CA MET A 1 24.52 10.54 14.21
C MET A 1 23.01 10.42 14.14
N ASN A 2 22.30 11.54 14.24
CA ASN A 2 20.84 11.62 14.19
C ASN A 2 20.36 11.58 12.73
N SER A 3 20.10 10.39 12.19
CA SER A 3 19.56 10.19 10.83
C SER A 3 18.02 10.24 10.75
N GLN A 4 17.33 10.38 11.88
CA GLN A 4 15.85 10.31 11.95
C GLN A 4 15.08 11.44 11.24
N PRO A 5 15.48 12.73 11.28
CA PRO A 5 14.70 13.81 10.65
C PRO A 5 14.67 13.68 9.12
N ASP A 6 15.78 13.23 8.55
CA ASP A 6 15.98 13.13 7.10
C ASP A 6 15.03 12.10 6.47
N THR A 7 14.91 10.92 7.09
CA THR A 7 14.06 9.85 6.57
C THR A 7 12.57 10.20 6.65
N ARG A 8 12.10 10.83 7.74
CA ARG A 8 10.69 11.24 7.86
C ARG A 8 10.29 12.23 6.77
N ASN A 9 11.11 13.27 6.60
CA ASN A 9 10.88 14.31 5.60
C ASN A 9 10.94 13.74 4.18
N LYS A 10 11.85 12.79 3.90
CA LYS A 10 11.93 12.10 2.62
C LYS A 10 10.61 11.42 2.24
N TYR A 11 10.03 10.61 3.12
CA TYR A 11 8.76 9.92 2.82
C TYR A 11 7.56 10.87 2.82
N PHE A 12 7.57 11.92 3.63
CA PHE A 12 6.56 12.98 3.55
C PHE A 12 6.61 13.73 2.21
N ASN A 13 7.81 14.05 1.72
CA ASN A 13 7.99 14.67 0.41
C ASN A 13 7.53 13.72 -0.70
N LEU A 14 7.88 12.43 -0.62
CA LEU A 14 7.39 11.41 -1.55
C LEU A 14 5.86 11.36 -1.60
N TYR A 15 5.21 11.36 -0.43
CA TYR A 15 3.75 11.45 -0.32
C TYR A 15 3.22 12.72 -0.99
N LYS A 16 3.73 13.89 -0.59
CA LYS A 16 3.26 15.20 -1.06
C LYS A 16 3.41 15.37 -2.58
N GLU A 17 4.50 14.91 -3.14
CA GLU A 17 4.79 14.99 -4.58
C GLU A 17 3.91 14.07 -5.43
N ASN A 18 3.34 13.01 -4.85
CA ASN A 18 2.64 11.98 -5.62
C ASN A 18 1.17 11.76 -5.22
N ILE A 19 0.71 12.25 -4.07
CA ILE A 19 -0.66 12.03 -3.60
C ILE A 19 -1.70 12.54 -4.60
N GLY A 20 -1.43 13.65 -5.30
CA GLY A 20 -2.30 14.19 -6.36
C GLY A 20 -2.53 13.24 -7.53
N LYS A 21 -1.66 12.23 -7.72
CA LYS A 21 -1.83 11.17 -8.74
C LYS A 21 -2.67 9.99 -8.25
N ILE A 22 -2.77 9.79 -6.93
CA ILE A 22 -3.56 8.70 -6.32
C ILE A 22 -5.00 9.14 -6.06
N LEU A 23 -5.19 10.34 -5.50
CA LEU A 23 -6.49 10.79 -5.02
C LEU A 23 -7.62 10.71 -6.07
N PRO A 24 -7.41 11.11 -7.34
CA PRO A 24 -8.47 11.09 -8.35
C PRO A 24 -9.01 9.68 -8.63
N ASP A 25 -8.13 8.69 -8.61
CA ASP A 25 -8.43 7.31 -8.97
C ASP A 25 -8.73 6.43 -7.74
N SER A 26 -8.76 6.98 -6.52
CA SER A 26 -8.99 6.23 -5.28
C SER A 26 -10.29 6.66 -4.60
N SER A 27 -10.95 5.73 -3.89
CA SER A 27 -12.19 6.00 -3.17
C SER A 27 -12.06 7.15 -2.15
N PRO A 28 -13.03 8.08 -2.08
CA PRO A 28 -13.03 9.15 -1.08
C PRO A 28 -12.92 8.65 0.36
N PHE A 29 -13.53 7.49 0.67
CA PHE A 29 -13.48 6.91 2.00
C PHE A 29 -12.06 6.46 2.35
N ILE A 30 -11.37 5.76 1.44
CA ILE A 30 -9.97 5.34 1.64
C ILE A 30 -9.06 6.56 1.74
N ASN A 31 -9.26 7.56 0.86
CA ASN A 31 -8.48 8.78 0.84
C ASN A 31 -8.58 9.57 2.15
N SER A 32 -9.71 9.52 2.85
CA SER A 32 -9.91 10.22 4.13
C SER A 32 -8.92 9.80 5.23
N PHE A 33 -8.27 8.64 5.10
CA PHE A 33 -7.27 8.16 6.07
C PHE A 33 -5.84 8.59 5.74
N ARG A 34 -5.57 9.03 4.51
CA ARG A 34 -4.19 9.21 4.01
C ARG A 34 -3.46 10.37 4.68
N GLU A 35 -4.11 11.53 4.74
CA GLU A 35 -3.54 12.73 5.36
C GLU A 35 -3.34 12.57 6.88
N PRO A 36 -4.34 12.13 7.66
CA PRO A 36 -4.11 11.84 9.09
C PRO A 36 -3.00 10.80 9.32
N ALA A 37 -2.89 9.81 8.43
CA ALA A 37 -1.85 8.79 8.55
C ALA A 37 -0.45 9.36 8.27
N ILE A 38 -0.26 10.21 7.25
CA ILE A 38 1.07 10.78 7.01
C ILE A 38 1.50 11.73 8.12
N GLU A 39 0.56 12.50 8.70
CA GLU A 39 0.83 13.34 9.87
C GLU A 39 1.26 12.49 11.06
N LYS A 40 0.57 11.38 11.30
CA LYS A 40 0.95 10.47 12.38
C LYS A 40 2.30 9.81 12.13
N PHE A 41 2.63 9.49 10.88
CA PHE A 41 3.96 9.02 10.51
C PHE A 41 5.05 10.07 10.78
N LEU A 42 4.79 11.36 10.55
CA LEU A 42 5.77 12.42 10.85
C LEU A 42 6.08 12.50 12.36
N GLU A 43 5.08 12.27 13.22
CA GLU A 43 5.26 12.20 14.66
C GLU A 43 6.12 10.99 15.08
N LEU A 44 5.73 9.79 14.61
CA LEU A 44 6.33 8.51 15.05
C LEU A 44 7.66 8.22 14.34
N GLY A 45 7.70 8.41 13.04
CA GLY A 45 8.80 8.06 12.14
C GLY A 45 9.03 6.56 12.00
N ILE A 46 10.19 6.23 11.42
CA ILE A 46 10.63 4.84 11.28
C ILE A 46 10.94 4.25 12.68
N PRO A 47 10.41 3.06 13.01
CA PRO A 47 10.73 2.39 14.25
C PRO A 47 12.22 2.17 14.41
N THR A 48 12.70 2.32 15.64
CA THR A 48 14.11 2.08 16.00
C THR A 48 14.23 0.78 16.78
N ARG A 49 15.47 0.34 17.01
CA ARG A 49 15.77 -0.81 17.89
C ARG A 49 15.32 -0.65 19.35
N LYS A 50 14.83 0.53 19.75
CA LYS A 50 14.17 0.74 21.04
C LYS A 50 12.76 0.14 21.08
N HIS A 51 12.13 -0.04 19.92
CA HIS A 51 10.84 -0.70 19.80
C HIS A 51 11.03 -2.23 19.85
N GLU A 52 10.27 -2.92 20.70
CA GLU A 52 10.47 -4.36 20.97
C GLU A 52 10.44 -5.20 19.69
N ALA A 53 9.45 -4.95 18.81
CA ALA A 53 9.31 -5.63 17.52
C ALA A 53 10.52 -5.48 16.57
N TYR A 54 11.36 -4.46 16.78
CA TYR A 54 12.49 -4.12 15.91
C TYR A 54 13.84 -4.15 16.64
N ARG A 55 13.91 -4.73 17.85
CA ARG A 55 15.12 -4.74 18.69
C ARG A 55 16.37 -5.24 17.97
N TYR A 56 16.18 -6.20 17.07
CA TYR A 56 17.25 -6.87 16.32
C TYR A 56 17.35 -6.42 14.86
N THR A 57 16.54 -5.45 14.42
CA THR A 57 16.47 -5.02 13.03
C THR A 57 16.60 -3.50 12.96
N GLU A 58 17.73 -3.00 12.42
CA GLU A 58 17.92 -1.57 12.19
C GLU A 58 17.26 -1.16 10.86
N LEU A 59 16.04 -0.63 10.93
CA LEU A 59 15.28 -0.25 9.74
C LEU A 59 15.82 1.00 9.05
N ASN A 60 16.37 1.97 9.80
CA ASN A 60 16.79 3.24 9.22
C ASN A 60 17.80 3.07 8.08
N THR A 61 18.70 2.09 8.18
CA THR A 61 19.70 1.81 7.15
C THR A 61 19.08 1.50 5.78
N PHE A 62 17.88 0.92 5.76
CA PHE A 62 17.17 0.61 4.51
C PHE A 62 16.33 1.79 4.03
N PHE A 63 15.61 2.45 4.95
CA PHE A 63 14.73 3.57 4.62
C PHE A 63 15.49 4.85 4.24
N SER A 64 16.75 4.99 4.66
CA SER A 64 17.61 6.12 4.27
C SER A 64 18.15 6.01 2.85
N LEU A 65 18.12 4.84 2.20
CA LEU A 65 18.70 4.64 0.87
C LEU A 65 17.92 5.36 -0.23
N ASP A 66 18.61 6.02 -1.15
CA ASP A 66 17.99 6.71 -2.28
C ASP A 66 17.55 5.73 -3.37
N PHE A 67 16.31 5.25 -3.23
CA PHE A 67 15.66 4.44 -4.25
C PHE A 67 15.20 5.30 -5.42
N LYS A 68 15.30 4.75 -6.63
CA LYS A 68 14.56 5.29 -7.77
C LYS A 68 13.08 4.97 -7.55
N ASN A 69 12.27 6.00 -7.39
CA ASN A 69 10.85 5.84 -7.11
C ASN A 69 10.08 5.68 -8.42
N TYR A 70 9.57 4.47 -8.66
CA TYR A 70 8.60 4.21 -9.72
C TYR A 70 7.20 4.09 -9.09
N PHE A 71 6.55 5.24 -8.92
CA PHE A 71 5.43 5.36 -7.99
C PHE A 71 4.11 4.77 -8.53
N ILE A 72 3.76 5.05 -9.79
CA ILE A 72 2.59 4.45 -10.46
C ILE A 72 3.09 3.78 -11.74
N PRO A 73 2.85 2.46 -11.91
CA PRO A 73 3.17 1.77 -13.15
C PRO A 73 2.39 2.34 -14.34
N GLY A 74 3.02 2.32 -15.51
CA GLY A 74 2.39 2.72 -16.76
C GLY A 74 1.60 1.56 -17.37
N GLU A 75 0.78 1.87 -18.38
CA GLU A 75 -0.05 0.89 -19.09
C GLU A 75 0.74 -0.32 -19.62
N LYS A 76 1.93 -0.09 -20.20
CA LYS A 76 2.80 -1.17 -20.69
C LYS A 76 3.24 -2.14 -19.58
N ASP A 77 3.42 -1.64 -18.36
CA ASP A 77 3.80 -2.49 -17.23
C ASP A 77 2.60 -3.32 -16.76
N PHE A 78 1.39 -2.76 -16.79
CA PHE A 78 0.16 -3.48 -16.51
C PHE A 78 -0.12 -4.59 -17.51
N ILE A 79 0.00 -4.32 -18.82
CA ILE A 79 -0.12 -5.36 -19.87
C ILE A 79 0.85 -6.51 -19.57
N LYS A 80 2.13 -6.18 -19.30
CA LYS A 80 3.15 -7.19 -19.01
C LYS A 80 2.84 -7.99 -17.73
N ALA A 81 2.32 -7.34 -16.70
CA ALA A 81 1.95 -8.00 -15.45
C ALA A 81 0.70 -8.89 -15.61
N GLU A 82 -0.24 -8.52 -16.47
CA GLU A 82 -1.38 -9.37 -16.82
C GLU A 82 -0.99 -10.60 -17.64
N GLU A 83 0.05 -10.51 -18.46
CA GLU A 83 0.59 -11.64 -19.22
C GLU A 83 1.43 -12.58 -18.35
N PHE A 84 1.85 -12.13 -17.16
CA PHE A 84 2.65 -12.93 -16.26
C PHE A 84 1.91 -14.20 -15.82
N ARG A 85 2.56 -15.35 -16.02
CA ARG A 85 2.12 -16.66 -15.55
C ARG A 85 3.21 -17.24 -14.67
N CYS A 86 2.87 -17.62 -13.46
CA CYS A 86 3.75 -18.35 -12.55
C CYS A 86 2.95 -19.50 -11.97
N ASP A 87 2.78 -20.52 -12.80
CA ASP A 87 2.02 -21.69 -12.44
C ASP A 87 2.92 -22.61 -11.62
N VAL A 88 2.48 -22.92 -10.41
CA VAL A 88 3.08 -23.98 -9.60
C VAL A 88 2.46 -25.29 -10.07
N ALA A 89 3.29 -26.23 -10.51
CA ALA A 89 2.82 -27.56 -10.90
C ALA A 89 2.02 -28.20 -9.75
N ASP A 90 0.93 -28.88 -10.12
CA ASP A 90 0.05 -29.61 -9.21
C ASP A 90 -0.65 -28.76 -8.12
N LEU A 91 -0.84 -27.46 -8.36
CA LEU A 91 -1.59 -26.57 -7.47
C LEU A 91 -2.77 -25.88 -8.17
N ASP A 92 -3.99 -26.35 -7.89
CA ASP A 92 -5.23 -25.75 -8.41
C ASP A 92 -5.59 -24.47 -7.65
N THR A 93 -5.21 -23.31 -8.21
CA THR A 93 -5.42 -22.00 -7.58
C THR A 93 -5.75 -20.89 -8.58
N HIS A 94 -6.43 -19.85 -8.08
CA HIS A 94 -6.56 -18.58 -8.80
C HIS A 94 -5.36 -17.68 -8.51
N GLY A 95 -4.42 -17.60 -9.44
CA GLY A 95 -3.26 -16.71 -9.35
C GLY A 95 -3.65 -15.24 -9.41
N LEU A 96 -3.04 -14.44 -8.53
CA LEU A 96 -3.16 -12.98 -8.52
C LEU A 96 -1.78 -12.34 -8.60
N VAL A 97 -1.68 -11.32 -9.45
CA VAL A 97 -0.48 -10.52 -9.60
C VAL A 97 -0.75 -9.15 -9.00
N LEU A 98 0.20 -8.65 -8.23
CA LEU A 98 0.27 -7.24 -7.83
C LEU A 98 1.56 -6.67 -8.40
N LEU A 99 1.45 -5.55 -9.10
CA LEU A 99 2.59 -4.84 -9.67
C LEU A 99 2.83 -3.57 -8.86
N ASN A 100 3.87 -3.56 -8.04
CA ASN A 100 4.21 -2.43 -7.15
C ASN A 100 3.01 -1.95 -6.32
N GLY A 101 2.18 -2.86 -5.81
CA GLY A 101 0.98 -2.54 -5.02
C GLY A 101 -0.29 -2.29 -5.84
N PHE A 102 -0.20 -2.23 -7.17
CA PHE A 102 -1.36 -2.06 -8.05
C PHE A 102 -1.87 -3.41 -8.54
N TYR A 103 -3.20 -3.58 -8.55
CA TYR A 103 -3.84 -4.68 -9.24
C TYR A 103 -3.78 -4.38 -10.76
N PRO A 104 -3.00 -5.15 -11.55
CA PRO A 104 -2.52 -4.72 -12.86
C PRO A 104 -3.56 -4.84 -13.97
N THR A 105 -4.80 -5.22 -13.66
CA THR A 105 -5.80 -5.50 -14.68
C THR A 105 -6.35 -4.21 -15.31
N ILE A 106 -6.16 -4.07 -16.62
CA ILE A 106 -6.67 -3.01 -17.49
C ILE A 106 -8.15 -3.25 -17.78
N SER A 107 -8.55 -4.53 -17.91
CA SER A 107 -9.94 -5.00 -18.05
C SER A 107 -10.33 -5.93 -16.90
N ASP A 108 -11.62 -6.04 -16.54
CA ASP A 108 -12.11 -6.89 -15.45
C ASP A 108 -11.42 -6.67 -14.08
N LYS A 109 -11.39 -5.40 -13.66
CA LYS A 109 -10.85 -4.94 -12.35
C LYS A 109 -11.53 -5.57 -11.12
N LEU A 110 -12.62 -6.30 -11.34
CA LEU A 110 -13.32 -7.10 -10.35
C LEU A 110 -13.91 -8.37 -11.01
N ARG A 111 -13.41 -9.53 -10.61
CA ARG A 111 -13.82 -10.85 -11.10
C ARG A 111 -14.69 -11.54 -10.06
N ARG A 112 -15.78 -12.16 -10.53
CA ARG A 112 -16.64 -13.03 -9.72
C ARG A 112 -16.24 -14.48 -9.96
N LEU A 113 -16.01 -15.21 -8.89
CA LEU A 113 -15.73 -16.63 -8.93
C LEU A 113 -16.90 -17.44 -8.33
N PRO A 114 -16.99 -18.75 -8.63
CA PRO A 114 -17.96 -19.62 -7.97
C PRO A 114 -17.90 -19.54 -6.45
N GLY A 115 -19.03 -19.75 -5.79
CA GLY A 115 -19.13 -19.64 -4.33
C GLY A 115 -19.26 -18.20 -3.80
N GLY A 116 -19.48 -17.22 -4.68
CA GLY A 116 -19.69 -15.82 -4.28
C GLY A 116 -18.39 -15.09 -3.91
N ILE A 117 -17.25 -15.58 -4.41
CA ILE A 117 -15.94 -14.97 -4.18
C ILE A 117 -15.71 -13.85 -5.19
N TRP A 118 -15.10 -12.76 -4.72
CA TRP A 118 -14.78 -11.59 -5.51
C TRP A 118 -13.30 -11.31 -5.43
N ILE A 119 -12.69 -11.02 -6.58
CA ILE A 119 -11.28 -10.66 -6.64
C ILE A 119 -11.08 -9.44 -7.51
N GLY A 120 -10.43 -8.42 -6.97
CA GLY A 120 -10.17 -7.20 -7.71
C GLY A 120 -9.33 -6.21 -6.94
N SER A 121 -9.24 -5.00 -7.49
CA SER A 121 -8.58 -3.90 -6.79
C SER A 121 -9.42 -3.44 -5.58
N LEU A 122 -8.74 -2.97 -4.53
CA LEU A 122 -9.41 -2.40 -3.37
C LEU A 122 -10.27 -1.17 -3.73
N ASN A 123 -9.87 -0.43 -4.77
CA ASN A 123 -10.62 0.72 -5.24
C ASN A 123 -11.97 0.34 -5.87
N GLU A 124 -12.00 -0.68 -6.73
CA GLU A 124 -13.27 -1.19 -7.26
C GLU A 124 -14.12 -1.82 -6.16
N ALA A 125 -13.51 -2.54 -5.20
CA ALA A 125 -14.22 -3.05 -4.04
C ALA A 125 -14.87 -1.94 -3.19
N ALA A 126 -14.25 -0.76 -3.10
CA ALA A 126 -14.82 0.39 -2.40
C ALA A 126 -15.99 1.05 -3.12
N LYS A 127 -16.12 0.84 -4.44
CA LYS A 127 -17.29 1.29 -5.23
C LYS A 127 -18.43 0.28 -5.13
N GLU A 128 -18.12 -1.01 -5.28
CA GLU A 128 -19.12 -2.09 -5.33
C GLU A 128 -19.61 -2.52 -3.93
N PHE A 129 -18.74 -2.48 -2.92
CA PHE A 129 -19.03 -2.92 -1.55
C PHE A 129 -18.68 -1.84 -0.51
N PRO A 130 -19.24 -0.62 -0.61
CA PRO A 130 -18.85 0.50 0.24
C PRO A 130 -19.05 0.21 1.73
N ASP A 131 -20.11 -0.52 2.10
CA ASP A 131 -20.39 -0.87 3.49
C ASP A 131 -19.35 -1.83 4.06
N LYS A 132 -18.93 -2.84 3.28
CA LYS A 132 -17.86 -3.76 3.70
C LYS A 132 -16.53 -3.05 3.87
N ILE A 133 -16.19 -2.14 2.97
CA ILE A 133 -14.97 -1.34 3.13
C ILE A 133 -15.05 -0.48 4.39
N LYS A 134 -16.20 0.16 4.68
CA LYS A 134 -16.38 0.97 5.90
C LYS A 134 -16.28 0.16 7.20
N ASP A 135 -16.79 -1.06 7.19
CA ASP A 135 -16.79 -1.95 8.34
C ASP A 135 -15.40 -2.47 8.69
N HIS A 136 -14.50 -2.59 7.70
CA HIS A 136 -13.24 -3.33 7.85
C HIS A 136 -11.97 -2.50 7.61
N TYR A 137 -11.99 -1.52 6.70
CA TYR A 137 -10.78 -0.79 6.33
C TYR A 137 -10.25 0.05 7.50
N ASN A 138 -8.95 -0.10 7.78
CA ASN A 138 -8.22 0.59 8.84
C ASN A 138 -8.83 0.44 10.27
N ARG A 139 -9.56 -0.66 10.54
CA ARG A 139 -10.16 -0.95 11.87
C ARG A 139 -9.32 -1.86 12.76
N TYR A 140 -8.44 -2.64 12.17
CA TYR A 140 -7.73 -3.73 12.86
C TYR A 140 -6.31 -3.38 13.30
N THR A 141 -5.88 -2.16 12.99
CA THR A 141 -4.56 -1.62 13.32
C THR A 141 -4.52 -0.91 14.67
N ASN A 142 -5.60 -1.01 15.47
CA ASN A 142 -5.79 -0.29 16.73
C ASN A 142 -4.65 -0.51 17.74
N GLY A 143 -4.13 0.59 18.28
CA GLY A 143 -3.12 0.59 19.34
C GLY A 143 -1.68 0.41 18.87
N ASN A 144 -1.43 0.31 17.56
CA ASN A 144 -0.08 0.13 17.05
C ASN A 144 0.62 1.50 16.91
N ASN A 145 1.58 1.78 17.79
CA ASN A 145 2.37 3.01 17.77
C ASN A 145 3.54 2.93 16.75
N ASP A 146 3.31 2.17 15.67
CA ASP A 146 4.30 1.85 14.64
C ASP A 146 4.10 2.78 13.44
N GLY A 147 5.09 3.64 13.20
CA GLY A 147 5.05 4.58 12.08
C GLY A 147 4.93 3.90 10.71
N LEU A 148 5.37 2.65 10.54
CA LEU A 148 5.25 1.95 9.25
C LEU A 148 3.80 1.65 8.87
N VAL A 149 2.93 1.40 9.85
CA VAL A 149 1.49 1.20 9.60
C VAL A 149 0.88 2.48 9.05
N HIS A 150 1.26 3.62 9.62
CA HIS A 150 0.82 4.94 9.20
C HIS A 150 1.38 5.31 7.82
N LEU A 151 2.66 5.01 7.57
CA LEU A 151 3.27 5.21 6.25
C LEU A 151 2.56 4.39 5.17
N ASN A 152 2.26 3.11 5.45
CA ASN A 152 1.54 2.25 4.52
C ASN A 152 0.08 2.68 4.29
N THR A 153 -0.56 3.26 5.31
CA THR A 153 -1.94 3.80 5.15
C THR A 153 -1.96 5.10 4.34
N ALA A 154 -0.88 5.89 4.40
CA ALA A 154 -0.76 7.15 3.70
C ALA A 154 -0.50 6.98 2.20
N LEU A 155 0.42 6.08 1.83
CA LEU A 155 0.87 5.82 0.46
C LEU A 155 -0.11 4.95 -0.34
#